data_AF-A0A8T3YJI9-F1
#
_entry.id   AF-A0A8T3YJI9-F1
#
_cell.length_a   1.000
_cell.length_b   1.000
_cell.length_c   1.000
_cell.angle_alpha   90.00
_cell.angle_beta   90.00
_cell.angle_gamma   90.00
#
_symmetry.space_group_name_H-M   'P 1'
#
loop_
_entity.id
_entity.type
_entity.pdbx_description
1 polymer ?
#
loop_
_entity_poly.entity_id
_entity_poly.type
_entity_poly.pdbx_seq_one_letter_code
_entity_poly.pdbx_strand_id
1 'polypeptide(L)'
;VQEQKSRFDYFVNQVAPKMDAEQKANLTMGFAGGMTLHEWSKIVRHFTELARKTKSFQLAMIIQMQLPFIERAARAMHKGTMAMAKGQPIGDGAGPLAAAHLIGNLKTEEIEEDIVMARKTMDGKTVFVIKAKGPGGRLGRPGKAIEKLAKNGKIAKIISIDAAAKLEGETTGSIAEGVGVAMGGVGVERSYIEEVAVKQSIPLDSIVVKMSSEEAIMPMRKAIKDALPKVMESVSRSLEPVKKNEAVIIVGVGNTSGVGNSLAAAKQAEEWVEKYERQAKAEERKQKKRWKFGF
;
A
#
# COMPACT_ATOMS: atom_id res chain seq x y z
N VAL A 1 1.36 17.79 4.95
CA VAL A 1 0.51 16.57 5.00
C VAL A 1 -0.87 16.83 5.62
N GLN A 2 -0.97 17.39 6.83
CA GLN A 2 -2.28 17.60 7.49
C GLN A 2 -3.21 18.55 6.72
N GLU A 3 -2.68 19.68 6.23
CA GLU A 3 -3.44 20.63 5.41
C GLU A 3 -3.87 20.05 4.05
N GLN A 4 -3.09 19.13 3.50
CA GLN A 4 -3.46 18.45 2.26
C GLN A 4 -4.70 17.57 2.49
N LYS A 5 -4.69 16.76 3.56
CA LYS A 5 -5.84 15.92 3.93
C LYS A 5 -7.07 16.76 4.22
N SER A 6 -6.97 17.83 5.00
CA SER A 6 -8.11 18.69 5.31
C SER A 6 -8.74 19.33 4.07
N ARG A 7 -7.91 19.73 3.09
CA ARG A 7 -8.41 20.20 1.79
C ARG A 7 -9.14 19.10 1.02
N PHE A 8 -8.61 17.89 0.97
CA PHE A 8 -9.32 16.76 0.34
C PHE A 8 -10.65 16.48 1.01
N ASP A 9 -10.68 16.43 2.34
CA ASP A 9 -11.90 16.19 3.11
C ASP A 9 -12.94 17.29 2.87
N TYR A 10 -12.51 18.55 2.79
CA TYR A 10 -13.37 19.67 2.42
C TYR A 10 -14.02 19.47 1.04
N PHE A 11 -13.23 19.18 0.01
CA PHE A 11 -13.75 18.96 -1.34
C PHE A 11 -14.68 17.74 -1.43
N VAL A 12 -14.30 16.62 -0.79
CA VAL A 12 -15.10 15.40 -0.79
C VAL A 12 -16.45 15.62 -0.11
N ASN A 13 -16.49 16.35 1.00
CA ASN A 13 -17.73 16.69 1.69
C ASN A 13 -18.65 17.61 0.86
N GLN A 14 -18.09 18.44 -0.03
CA GLN A 14 -18.89 19.24 -0.96
C GLN A 14 -19.48 18.41 -2.11
N VAL A 15 -18.68 17.51 -2.68
CA VAL A 15 -19.08 16.72 -3.86
C VAL A 15 -20.02 15.57 -3.48
N ALA A 16 -19.77 14.91 -2.35
CA ALA A 16 -20.51 13.72 -1.93
C ALA A 16 -20.85 13.73 -0.43
N PRO A 17 -21.68 14.68 0.05
CA PRO A 17 -21.93 14.88 1.48
C PRO A 17 -22.56 13.66 2.16
N LYS A 18 -23.39 12.90 1.43
CA LYS A 18 -24.17 11.75 1.93
C LYS A 18 -23.41 10.43 2.00
N MET A 19 -22.18 10.36 1.49
CA MET A 19 -21.37 9.14 1.55
C MET A 19 -20.90 8.84 2.97
N ASP A 20 -20.76 7.56 3.30
CA ASP A 20 -20.18 7.14 4.57
C ASP A 20 -18.66 7.41 4.63
N ALA A 21 -18.06 7.20 5.80
CA ALA A 21 -16.64 7.50 6.02
C ALA A 21 -15.69 6.64 5.16
N GLU A 22 -16.06 5.40 4.83
CA GLU A 22 -15.24 4.50 4.01
C GLU A 22 -15.34 4.88 2.53
N GLN A 23 -16.54 5.20 2.06
CA GLN A 23 -16.80 5.74 0.72
C GLN A 23 -16.10 7.07 0.49
N LYS A 24 -16.11 7.97 1.49
CA LYS A 24 -15.36 9.24 1.42
C LYS A 24 -13.86 9.01 1.35
N ALA A 25 -13.30 8.09 2.14
CA ALA A 25 -11.88 7.74 2.05
C ALA A 25 -11.49 7.19 0.67
N ASN A 26 -12.32 6.30 0.11
CA ASN A 26 -12.16 5.77 -1.25
C ASN A 26 -12.20 6.89 -2.31
N LEU A 27 -13.15 7.82 -2.17
CA LEU A 27 -13.29 8.95 -3.08
C LEU A 27 -12.09 9.91 -2.99
N THR A 28 -11.55 10.16 -1.79
CA THR A 28 -10.31 10.93 -1.58
C THR A 28 -9.16 10.32 -2.38
N MET A 29 -8.95 9.01 -2.28
CA MET A 29 -7.90 8.31 -3.03
C MET A 29 -8.15 8.35 -4.55
N GLY A 30 -9.42 8.23 -4.97
CA GLY A 30 -9.82 8.41 -6.36
C GLY A 30 -9.50 9.80 -6.90
N PHE A 31 -9.77 10.86 -6.13
CA PHE A 31 -9.39 12.22 -6.51
C PHE A 31 -7.88 12.39 -6.60
N ALA A 32 -7.12 11.88 -5.63
CA ALA A 32 -5.66 11.94 -5.66
C ALA A 32 -5.07 11.26 -6.91
N GLY A 33 -5.59 10.08 -7.27
CA GLY A 33 -5.19 9.38 -8.50
C GLY A 33 -5.56 10.13 -9.77
N GLY A 34 -6.79 10.68 -9.83
CA GLY A 34 -7.27 11.48 -10.96
C GLY A 34 -6.48 12.77 -11.16
N MET A 35 -6.12 13.46 -10.08
CA MET A 35 -5.25 14.64 -10.10
C MET A 35 -3.87 14.31 -10.65
N THR A 36 -3.25 13.20 -10.19
CA THR A 36 -1.95 12.75 -10.70
C THR A 36 -2.00 12.44 -12.19
N LEU A 37 -3.05 11.76 -12.68
CA LEU A 37 -3.23 11.51 -14.12
C LEU A 37 -3.38 12.80 -14.93
N HIS A 38 -4.16 13.75 -14.41
CA HIS A 38 -4.32 15.04 -15.04
C HIS A 38 -3.00 15.83 -15.08
N GLU A 39 -2.22 15.79 -14.01
CA GLU A 39 -0.88 16.36 -13.95
C GLU A 39 0.04 15.75 -15.00
N TRP A 40 0.10 14.42 -15.10
CA TRP A 40 0.91 13.75 -16.13
C TRP A 40 0.50 14.15 -17.55
N SER A 41 -0.81 14.28 -17.81
CA SER A 41 -1.29 14.76 -19.12
C SER A 41 -0.78 16.18 -19.46
N LYS A 42 -0.73 17.07 -18.46
CA LYS A 42 -0.21 18.44 -18.62
C LYS A 42 1.30 18.43 -18.85
N ILE A 43 2.04 17.60 -18.11
CA ILE A 43 3.49 17.45 -18.26
C ILE A 43 3.85 16.94 -19.66
N VAL A 44 3.19 15.88 -20.12
CA VAL A 44 3.41 15.34 -21.48
C VAL A 44 3.12 16.41 -22.52
N ARG A 45 1.95 17.07 -22.42
CA ARG A 45 1.59 18.16 -23.35
C ARG A 45 2.61 19.30 -23.34
N HIS A 46 3.06 19.71 -22.15
CA HIS A 46 4.05 20.77 -22.00
C HIS A 46 5.34 20.45 -22.77
N PHE A 47 5.91 19.26 -22.57
CA PHE A 47 7.14 18.86 -23.24
C PHE A 47 6.94 18.69 -24.74
N THR A 48 5.81 18.14 -25.19
CA THR A 48 5.48 18.05 -26.63
C THR A 48 5.40 19.43 -27.28
N GLU A 49 4.73 20.38 -26.63
CA GLU A 49 4.63 21.77 -27.10
C GLU A 49 5.97 22.49 -27.09
N LEU A 50 6.78 22.26 -26.06
CA LEU A 50 8.13 22.83 -25.96
C LEU A 50 9.03 22.33 -27.09
N ALA A 51 9.04 21.03 -27.36
CA ALA A 51 9.79 20.43 -28.46
C ALA A 51 9.35 21.03 -29.82
N ARG A 52 8.03 21.20 -30.01
CA ARG A 52 7.47 21.82 -31.23
C ARG A 52 7.89 23.27 -31.41
N LYS A 53 7.78 24.09 -30.36
CA LYS A 53 8.09 25.54 -30.42
C LYS A 53 9.57 25.82 -30.60
N THR A 54 10.41 25.06 -29.91
CA THR A 54 11.88 25.21 -29.99
C THR A 54 12.47 24.51 -31.22
N LYS A 55 11.70 23.67 -31.91
CA LYS A 55 12.16 22.75 -32.95
C LYS A 55 13.34 21.88 -32.47
N SER A 56 13.42 21.60 -31.16
CA SER A 56 14.48 20.79 -30.59
C SER A 56 14.22 19.31 -30.86
N PHE A 57 15.01 18.75 -31.77
CA PHE A 57 14.97 17.33 -32.09
C PHE A 57 15.33 16.45 -30.88
N GLN A 58 16.27 16.90 -30.04
CA GLN A 58 16.68 16.18 -28.83
C GLN A 58 15.52 16.04 -27.83
N LEU A 59 14.74 17.11 -27.63
CA LEU A 59 13.55 17.03 -26.79
C LEU A 59 12.51 16.07 -27.37
N ALA A 60 12.29 16.10 -28.69
CA ALA A 60 11.36 15.18 -29.35
C ALA A 60 11.78 13.71 -29.17
N MET A 61 13.07 13.40 -29.32
CA MET A 61 13.61 12.05 -29.10
C MET A 61 13.40 11.58 -27.66
N ILE A 62 13.72 12.41 -26.67
CA ILE A 62 13.54 12.06 -25.25
C ILE A 62 12.07 11.74 -24.95
N ILE A 63 11.15 12.58 -25.43
CA ILE A 63 9.70 12.35 -25.25
C ILE A 63 9.29 11.03 -25.89
N GLN A 64 9.71 10.77 -27.13
CA GLN A 64 9.38 9.53 -27.85
C GLN A 64 9.88 8.28 -27.11
N MET A 65 11.10 8.32 -26.56
CA MET A 65 11.68 7.21 -25.80
C MET A 65 10.98 6.98 -24.46
N GLN A 66 10.54 8.05 -23.79
CA GLN A 66 9.87 7.97 -22.48
C GLN A 66 8.38 7.64 -22.58
N LEU A 67 7.72 7.98 -23.69
CA LEU A 67 6.28 7.85 -23.87
C LEU A 67 5.73 6.45 -23.55
N PRO A 68 6.37 5.33 -23.96
CA PRO A 68 5.89 3.99 -23.61
C PRO A 68 5.90 3.72 -22.10
N PHE A 69 6.88 4.24 -21.36
CA PHE A 69 6.96 4.10 -19.90
C PHE A 69 5.89 4.93 -19.22
N ILE A 70 5.69 6.17 -19.67
CA ILE A 70 4.64 7.07 -19.17
C ILE A 70 3.27 6.46 -19.43
N GLU A 71 3.02 5.90 -20.61
CA GLU A 71 1.75 5.28 -20.95
C GLU A 71 1.46 4.06 -20.06
N ARG A 72 2.46 3.19 -19.85
CA ARG A 72 2.32 2.04 -18.93
C ARG A 72 1.97 2.50 -17.51
N ALA A 73 2.71 3.47 -16.98
CA ALA A 73 2.43 4.04 -15.67
C ALA A 73 1.03 4.67 -15.61
N ALA A 74 0.62 5.43 -16.64
CA ALA A 74 -0.67 6.11 -16.68
C ALA A 74 -1.83 5.11 -16.72
N ARG A 75 -1.69 4.01 -17.47
CA ARG A 75 -2.68 2.93 -17.49
C ARG A 75 -2.78 2.23 -16.12
N ALA A 76 -1.66 1.99 -15.45
CA ALA A 76 -1.65 1.42 -14.10
C ALA A 76 -2.32 2.35 -13.10
N MET A 77 -1.94 3.63 -13.08
CA MET A 77 -2.54 4.65 -12.23
C MET A 77 -4.04 4.82 -12.49
N HIS A 78 -4.49 4.79 -13.75
CA HIS A 78 -5.92 4.84 -14.08
C HIS A 78 -6.68 3.64 -13.51
N LYS A 79 -6.17 2.42 -13.72
CA LYS A 79 -6.78 1.21 -13.13
C LYS A 79 -6.83 1.29 -11.61
N GLY A 80 -5.74 1.71 -10.98
CA GLY A 80 -5.65 1.90 -9.53
C GLY A 80 -6.61 2.95 -8.99
N THR A 81 -6.70 4.10 -9.65
CA THR A 81 -7.63 5.18 -9.33
C THR A 81 -9.07 4.67 -9.33
N MET A 82 -9.45 3.92 -10.38
CA MET A 82 -10.79 3.34 -10.48
C MET A 82 -11.05 2.26 -9.43
N ALA A 83 -10.02 1.49 -9.07
CA ALA A 83 -10.11 0.47 -8.03
C ALA A 83 -10.30 1.10 -6.65
N MET A 84 -9.49 2.09 -6.29
CA MET A 84 -9.56 2.81 -5.02
C MET A 84 -10.90 3.55 -4.87
N ALA A 85 -11.37 4.23 -5.93
CA ALA A 85 -12.68 4.88 -5.90
C ALA A 85 -13.84 3.90 -5.65
N LYS A 86 -13.68 2.63 -6.03
CA LYS A 86 -14.64 1.54 -5.80
C LYS A 86 -14.38 0.76 -4.50
N GLY A 87 -13.37 1.14 -3.71
CA GLY A 87 -12.98 0.42 -2.49
C GLY A 87 -12.47 -0.99 -2.75
N GLN A 88 -11.75 -1.20 -3.86
CA GLN A 88 -11.22 -2.50 -4.25
C GLN A 88 -9.76 -2.66 -3.77
N PRO A 89 -9.33 -3.89 -3.42
CA PRO A 89 -7.94 -4.18 -3.06
C PRO A 89 -6.94 -3.79 -4.15
N ILE A 90 -5.90 -3.05 -3.78
CA ILE A 90 -4.75 -2.71 -4.64
C ILE A 90 -3.47 -3.38 -4.13
N GLY A 91 -2.43 -3.48 -4.98
CA GLY A 91 -1.19 -4.19 -4.64
C GLY A 91 -0.50 -3.68 -3.37
N ASP A 92 -0.49 -2.36 -3.16
CA ASP A 92 0.04 -1.68 -1.97
C ASP A 92 -0.66 -2.12 -0.67
N GLY A 93 -1.83 -2.77 -0.76
CA GLY A 93 -2.55 -3.32 0.39
C GLY A 93 -1.94 -4.60 0.99
N ALA A 94 -0.77 -5.06 0.53
CA ALA A 94 -0.13 -6.29 1.02
C ALA A 94 0.18 -6.26 2.53
N GLY A 95 0.77 -5.18 3.03
CA GLY A 95 1.04 -4.98 4.46
C GLY A 95 -0.24 -4.94 5.30
N PRO A 96 -1.25 -4.11 4.95
CA PRO A 96 -2.55 -4.08 5.60
C PRO A 96 -3.26 -5.44 5.59
N LEU A 97 -3.10 -6.24 4.54
CA LEU A 97 -3.70 -7.56 4.42
C LEU A 97 -3.03 -8.54 5.39
N ALA A 98 -1.69 -8.53 5.47
CA ALA A 98 -0.94 -9.33 6.44
C ALA A 98 -1.30 -8.94 7.88
N ALA A 99 -1.33 -7.64 8.19
CA ALA A 99 -1.74 -7.18 9.51
C ALA A 99 -3.18 -7.58 9.86
N ALA A 100 -4.12 -7.55 8.92
CA ALA A 100 -5.49 -8.00 9.15
C ALA A 100 -5.58 -9.51 9.47
N HIS A 101 -4.74 -10.34 8.83
CA HIS A 101 -4.59 -11.76 9.18
C HIS A 101 -4.06 -11.94 10.61
N LEU A 102 -3.03 -11.18 10.98
CA LEU A 102 -2.43 -11.22 12.31
C LEU A 102 -3.39 -10.77 13.41
N ILE A 103 -4.23 -9.76 13.15
CA ILE A 103 -5.31 -9.29 14.04
C ILE A 103 -6.32 -10.41 14.30
N GLY A 104 -6.66 -11.23 13.29
CA GLY A 104 -7.59 -12.33 13.49
C GLY A 104 -9.02 -11.84 13.72
N ASN A 105 -9.66 -12.36 14.76
CA ASN A 105 -11.02 -11.99 15.19
C ASN A 105 -11.02 -11.00 16.36
N LEU A 106 -9.87 -10.41 16.68
CA LEU A 106 -9.76 -9.46 17.78
C LEU A 106 -10.44 -8.14 17.44
N LYS A 107 -11.01 -7.49 18.46
CA LYS A 107 -11.47 -6.12 18.32
C LYS A 107 -10.26 -5.20 18.17
N THR A 108 -10.40 -4.23 17.27
CA THR A 108 -9.39 -3.20 17.05
C THR A 108 -9.81 -1.90 17.73
N GLU A 109 -8.84 -1.14 18.20
CA GLU A 109 -9.02 0.20 18.73
C GLU A 109 -8.22 1.22 17.90
N GLU A 110 -8.76 2.42 17.75
CA GLU A 110 -8.08 3.50 17.03
C GLU A 110 -7.15 4.24 17.99
N ILE A 111 -5.84 4.22 17.72
CA ILE A 111 -4.81 4.77 18.62
C ILE A 111 -4.22 6.10 18.13
N GLU A 112 -4.37 6.36 16.84
CA GLU A 112 -3.93 7.56 16.15
C GLU A 112 -4.80 7.75 14.90
N GLU A 113 -4.77 8.95 14.32
CA GLU A 113 -5.49 9.31 13.10
C GLU A 113 -5.39 8.23 12.00
N ASP A 114 -6.52 7.57 11.74
CA ASP A 114 -6.66 6.45 10.79
C ASP A 114 -5.72 5.25 11.04
N ILE A 115 -5.25 5.04 12.28
CA ILE A 115 -4.47 3.85 12.68
C ILE A 115 -5.24 3.04 13.70
N VAL A 116 -5.45 1.76 13.37
CA VAL A 116 -6.05 0.78 14.26
C VAL A 116 -5.01 -0.19 14.80
N MET A 117 -5.25 -0.67 16.01
CA MET A 117 -4.41 -1.62 16.71
C MET A 117 -5.23 -2.78 17.26
N ALA A 118 -4.66 -3.99 17.24
CA ALA A 118 -5.08 -5.08 18.11
C ALA A 118 -3.89 -5.55 18.97
N ARG A 119 -4.18 -5.83 20.25
CA ARG A 119 -3.23 -6.45 21.16
C ARG A 119 -3.50 -7.95 21.24
N LYS A 120 -2.47 -8.77 21.08
CA LYS A 120 -2.55 -10.23 21.21
C LYS A 120 -1.31 -10.81 21.90
N THR A 121 -1.42 -12.05 22.33
CA THR A 121 -0.27 -12.84 22.81
C THR A 121 0.15 -13.84 21.74
N MET A 122 1.43 -13.87 21.39
CA MET A 122 2.02 -14.84 20.47
C MET A 122 3.30 -15.38 21.09
N ASP A 123 3.43 -16.70 21.23
CA ASP A 123 4.61 -17.36 21.82
C ASP A 123 5.03 -16.80 23.20
N GLY A 124 4.04 -16.40 24.00
CA GLY A 124 4.26 -15.76 25.30
C GLY A 124 4.75 -14.31 25.24
N LYS A 125 4.69 -13.65 24.08
CA LYS A 125 5.07 -12.25 23.85
C LYS A 125 3.83 -11.39 23.66
N THR A 126 3.86 -10.15 24.11
CA THR A 126 2.79 -9.18 23.80
C THR A 126 3.04 -8.61 22.41
N VAL A 127 2.12 -8.80 21.48
CA VAL A 127 2.22 -8.30 20.11
C VAL A 127 1.14 -7.25 19.88
N PHE A 128 1.57 -6.04 19.54
CA PHE A 128 0.73 -4.95 19.07
C PHE A 128 0.74 -4.97 17.54
N VAL A 129 -0.36 -5.42 16.94
CA VAL A 129 -0.50 -5.40 15.48
C VAL A 129 -1.20 -4.09 15.11
N ILE A 130 -0.52 -3.25 14.33
CA ILE A 130 -1.04 -1.96 13.88
C ILE A 130 -1.13 -1.91 12.35
N LYS A 131 -2.12 -1.18 11.84
CA LYS A 131 -2.26 -0.87 10.41
C LYS A 131 -3.13 0.38 10.24
N ALA A 132 -3.13 0.93 9.03
CA ALA A 132 -4.15 1.92 8.68
C ALA A 132 -5.57 1.35 8.78
N LYS A 133 -6.54 2.22 9.04
CA LYS A 133 -7.96 1.88 9.19
C LYS A 133 -8.59 1.63 7.82
N GLY A 134 -9.04 0.40 7.59
CA GLY A 134 -9.81 0.00 6.40
C GLY A 134 -11.30 -0.24 6.66
N PRO A 135 -12.07 -0.61 5.62
CA PRO A 135 -11.62 -0.95 4.25
C PRO A 135 -11.50 0.22 3.27
N GLY A 136 -11.83 1.44 3.68
CA GLY A 136 -11.62 2.66 2.89
C GLY A 136 -10.13 2.91 2.65
N GLY A 137 -9.79 3.48 1.50
CA GLY A 137 -8.41 3.79 1.13
C GLY A 137 -7.79 4.84 2.04
N ARG A 138 -6.89 4.41 2.94
CA ARG A 138 -6.17 5.27 3.89
C ARG A 138 -4.71 4.80 4.02
N LEU A 139 -3.84 5.72 4.42
CA LEU A 139 -2.44 5.45 4.76
C LEU A 139 -2.16 5.64 6.27
N GLY A 140 -2.95 6.48 6.94
CA GLY A 140 -2.81 6.79 8.37
C GLY A 140 -1.48 7.43 8.75
N ARG A 141 -1.21 7.44 10.06
CA ARG A 141 0.02 7.98 10.68
C ARG A 141 0.73 6.93 11.55
N PRO A 142 1.28 5.85 10.96
CA PRO A 142 1.85 4.74 11.71
C PRO A 142 3.06 5.16 12.57
N GLY A 143 3.85 6.15 12.15
CA GLY A 143 4.99 6.63 12.91
C GLY A 143 4.59 7.28 14.23
N LYS A 144 3.56 8.13 14.21
CA LYS A 144 3.00 8.72 15.44
C LYS A 144 2.34 7.68 16.36
N ALA A 145 1.68 6.68 15.77
CA ALA A 145 1.11 5.58 16.53
C ALA A 145 2.19 4.77 17.27
N ILE A 146 3.30 4.46 16.58
CA ILE A 146 4.47 3.78 17.17
C ILE A 146 5.09 4.64 18.27
N GLU A 147 5.25 5.95 18.05
CA GLU A 147 5.77 6.87 19.06
C GLU A 147 4.92 6.84 20.36
N LYS A 148 3.59 6.88 20.23
CA LYS A 148 2.68 6.76 21.39
C LYS A 148 2.84 5.43 22.13
N LEU A 149 2.92 4.32 21.41
CA LEU A 149 3.10 3.00 22.02
C LEU A 149 4.46 2.88 22.74
N ALA A 150 5.52 3.36 22.11
CA ALA A 150 6.87 3.36 22.67
C ALA A 150 7.03 4.29 23.88
N LYS A 151 6.19 5.33 24.02
CA LYS A 151 6.13 6.17 25.23
C LYS A 151 5.45 5.47 26.41
N ASN A 152 4.49 4.60 26.14
CA ASN A 152 3.68 3.93 27.15
C ASN A 152 4.28 2.61 27.67
N GLY A 153 5.36 2.12 27.06
CA GLY A 153 6.01 0.89 27.50
C GLY A 153 7.26 0.57 26.69
N LYS A 154 8.09 -0.33 27.23
CA LYS A 154 9.30 -0.79 26.56
C LYS A 154 8.96 -1.73 25.41
N ILE A 155 9.34 -1.35 24.20
CA ILE A 155 9.21 -2.18 22.99
C ILE A 155 10.56 -2.87 22.73
N ALA A 156 10.53 -4.18 22.52
CA ALA A 156 11.72 -4.98 22.29
C ALA A 156 12.10 -5.09 20.80
N LYS A 157 11.14 -4.92 19.89
CA LYS A 157 11.36 -4.94 18.44
C LYS A 157 10.17 -4.30 17.71
N ILE A 158 10.42 -3.70 16.55
CA ILE A 158 9.39 -3.31 15.58
C ILE A 158 9.61 -4.09 14.29
N ILE A 159 8.55 -4.68 13.75
CA ILE A 159 8.56 -5.43 12.49
C ILE A 159 7.63 -4.70 11.52
N SER A 160 8.18 -4.20 10.42
CA SER A 160 7.40 -3.60 9.33
C SER A 160 7.10 -4.61 8.25
N ILE A 161 5.85 -4.63 7.77
CA ILE A 161 5.40 -5.45 6.64
C ILE A 161 4.89 -4.48 5.57
N ASP A 162 5.58 -4.41 4.44
CA ASP A 162 5.29 -3.45 3.37
C ASP A 162 5.31 -4.11 1.98
N ALA A 163 4.79 -3.38 1.00
CA ALA A 163 4.98 -3.63 -0.42
C ALA A 163 6.13 -2.77 -0.95
N ALA A 164 7.05 -3.33 -1.74
CA ALA A 164 8.04 -2.51 -2.43
C ALA A 164 8.26 -2.93 -3.88
N ALA A 165 8.76 -1.97 -4.65
CA ALA A 165 9.13 -2.15 -6.04
C ALA A 165 10.14 -3.30 -6.19
N LYS A 166 9.80 -4.25 -7.03
CA LYS A 166 10.67 -5.33 -7.49
C LYS A 166 11.61 -4.81 -8.57
N LEU A 167 12.79 -5.39 -8.64
CA LEU A 167 13.64 -5.27 -9.82
C LEU A 167 13.08 -6.14 -10.96
N GLU A 168 13.43 -5.83 -12.20
CA GLU A 168 12.86 -6.52 -13.37
C GLU A 168 13.17 -8.03 -13.39
N GLY A 169 14.28 -8.45 -12.78
CA GLY A 169 14.62 -9.87 -12.61
C GLY A 169 13.92 -10.57 -11.44
N GLU A 170 13.23 -9.84 -10.56
CA GLU A 170 12.51 -10.43 -9.43
C GLU A 170 11.08 -10.84 -9.82
N THR A 171 10.59 -11.90 -9.17
CA THR A 171 9.22 -12.40 -9.35
C THR A 171 8.26 -11.66 -8.43
N THR A 172 7.12 -11.23 -8.95
CA THR A 172 6.04 -10.65 -8.13
C THR A 172 5.59 -11.64 -7.05
N GLY A 173 5.42 -11.15 -5.82
CA GLY A 173 5.06 -11.97 -4.66
C GLY A 173 6.26 -12.68 -4.00
N SER A 174 7.50 -12.47 -4.48
CA SER A 174 8.68 -12.83 -3.70
C SER A 174 8.78 -11.96 -2.44
N ILE A 175 9.48 -12.46 -1.43
CA ILE A 175 9.70 -11.74 -0.17
C ILE A 175 11.17 -11.40 -0.04
N ALA A 176 11.44 -10.19 0.45
CA ALA A 176 12.75 -9.78 0.93
C ALA A 176 12.65 -9.44 2.42
N GLU A 177 13.61 -9.91 3.21
CA GLU A 177 13.76 -9.59 4.63
C GLU A 177 14.98 -8.68 4.80
N GLY A 178 14.90 -7.73 5.73
CA GLY A 178 15.94 -6.74 5.95
C GLY A 178 15.84 -6.04 7.29
N VAL A 179 16.76 -5.11 7.53
CA VAL A 179 16.83 -4.28 8.74
C VAL A 179 16.40 -2.85 8.40
N GLY A 180 15.66 -2.23 9.32
CA GLY A 180 15.13 -0.88 9.17
C GLY A 180 13.63 -0.87 8.84
N VAL A 181 13.14 0.28 8.40
CA VAL A 181 11.73 0.47 8.02
C VAL A 181 11.63 0.43 6.50
N ALA A 182 10.96 -0.58 5.98
CA ALA A 182 10.52 -0.58 4.59
C ALA A 182 9.23 0.23 4.50
N MET A 183 9.37 1.48 4.06
CA MET A 183 8.27 2.38 3.70
C MET A 183 8.68 3.14 2.44
N GLY A 184 7.83 3.12 1.42
CA GLY A 184 8.05 3.87 0.18
C GLY A 184 8.07 5.40 0.39
N GLY A 185 9.01 6.08 -0.29
CA GLY A 185 9.09 7.55 -0.37
C GLY A 185 9.97 8.22 0.70
N VAL A 186 10.25 9.51 0.50
CA VAL A 186 10.92 10.38 1.48
C VAL A 186 9.88 10.76 2.54
N GLY A 187 9.49 9.77 3.35
CA GLY A 187 8.31 9.86 4.21
C GLY A 187 8.64 10.34 5.61
N VAL A 188 7.94 11.39 6.05
CA VAL A 188 7.90 11.86 7.45
C VAL A 188 7.61 10.68 8.41
N GLU A 189 6.76 9.74 8.02
CA GLU A 189 6.41 8.56 8.83
C GLU A 189 7.60 7.63 9.05
N ARG A 190 8.43 7.39 8.02
CA ARG A 190 9.65 6.57 8.15
C ARG A 190 10.61 7.21 9.16
N SER A 191 10.82 8.52 9.04
CA SER A 191 11.69 9.27 9.97
C SER A 191 11.20 9.20 11.40
N TYR A 192 9.89 9.30 11.65
CA TYR A 192 9.34 9.15 13.00
C TYR A 192 9.63 7.77 13.61
N ILE A 193 9.47 6.69 12.82
CA ILE A 193 9.72 5.32 13.31
C ILE A 193 11.21 5.13 13.60
N GLU A 194 12.08 5.54 12.67
CA GLU A 194 13.54 5.45 12.85
C GLU A 194 14.02 6.29 14.04
N GLU A 195 13.48 7.49 14.25
CA GLU A 195 13.82 8.34 15.39
C GLU A 195 13.44 7.70 16.73
N VAL A 196 12.23 7.12 16.82
CA VAL A 196 11.78 6.38 18.02
C VAL A 196 12.68 5.17 18.27
N ALA A 197 12.99 4.42 17.22
CA ALA A 197 13.83 3.25 17.30
C ALA A 197 15.25 3.58 17.78
N VAL A 198 15.84 4.66 17.27
CA VAL A 198 17.16 5.13 17.71
C VAL A 198 17.15 5.60 19.15
N LYS A 199 16.16 6.43 19.54
CA LYS A 199 16.08 6.98 20.91
C LYS A 199 15.92 5.90 21.98
N GLN A 200 15.26 4.80 21.66
CA GLN A 200 14.97 3.72 22.60
C GLN A 200 15.78 2.44 22.33
N SER A 201 16.72 2.47 21.38
CA SER A 201 17.52 1.32 20.95
C SER A 201 16.67 0.11 20.58
N ILE A 202 15.58 0.32 19.84
CA ILE A 202 14.66 -0.72 19.39
C ILE A 202 15.14 -1.27 18.03
N PRO A 203 15.40 -2.58 17.91
CA PRO A 203 15.66 -3.23 16.63
C PRO A 203 14.49 -3.08 15.65
N LEU A 204 14.81 -2.84 14.39
CA LEU A 204 13.87 -2.68 13.29
C LEU A 204 14.07 -3.79 12.27
N ASP A 205 13.04 -4.60 12.04
CA ASP A 205 13.01 -5.58 10.96
C ASP A 205 12.00 -5.15 9.90
N SER A 206 12.29 -5.47 8.64
CA SER A 206 11.41 -5.23 7.51
C SER A 206 11.16 -6.51 6.72
N ILE A 207 9.91 -6.78 6.40
CA ILE A 207 9.45 -7.85 5.53
C ILE A 207 8.74 -7.19 4.35
N VAL A 208 9.24 -7.41 3.15
CA VAL A 208 8.80 -6.72 1.94
C VAL A 208 8.24 -7.70 0.93
N VAL A 209 7.01 -7.49 0.49
CA VAL A 209 6.44 -8.21 -0.65
C VAL A 209 6.79 -7.46 -1.93
N LYS A 210 7.53 -8.12 -2.82
CA LYS A 210 8.02 -7.56 -4.07
C LYS A 210 6.94 -7.53 -5.13
N MET A 211 6.74 -6.38 -5.77
CA MET A 211 5.82 -6.19 -6.90
C MET A 211 6.29 -5.04 -7.77
N SER A 212 5.86 -4.93 -9.03
CA SER A 212 6.23 -3.76 -9.84
C SER A 212 5.58 -2.48 -9.31
N SER A 213 6.13 -1.31 -9.66
CA SER A 213 5.52 -0.02 -9.30
C SER A 213 4.10 0.13 -9.84
N GLU A 214 3.82 -0.46 -11.00
CA GLU A 214 2.47 -0.56 -11.54
C GLU A 214 1.60 -1.46 -10.65
N GLU A 215 2.07 -2.67 -10.33
CA GLU A 215 1.33 -3.64 -9.51
C GLU A 215 0.91 -3.09 -8.15
N ALA A 216 1.74 -2.22 -7.55
CA ALA A 216 1.42 -1.55 -6.29
C ALA A 216 0.14 -0.70 -6.39
N ILE A 217 -0.07 0.02 -7.50
CA ILE A 217 -1.22 0.92 -7.64
C ILE A 217 -2.46 0.26 -8.26
N MET A 218 -2.30 -0.72 -9.16
CA MET A 218 -3.44 -1.44 -9.75
C MET A 218 -4.12 -2.40 -8.75
N PRO A 219 -5.32 -2.91 -9.11
CA PRO A 219 -5.92 -4.03 -8.40
C PRO A 219 -4.92 -5.13 -8.05
N MET A 220 -4.99 -5.60 -6.80
CA MET A 220 -4.03 -6.56 -6.26
C MET A 220 -4.02 -7.85 -7.10
N ARG A 221 -2.82 -8.26 -7.53
CA ARG A 221 -2.60 -9.54 -8.22
C ARG A 221 -2.64 -10.70 -7.24
N LYS A 222 -3.09 -11.86 -7.71
CA LYS A 222 -3.08 -13.09 -6.91
C LYS A 222 -1.70 -13.44 -6.35
N ALA A 223 -0.63 -13.19 -7.11
CA ALA A 223 0.73 -13.45 -6.65
C ALA A 223 1.13 -12.67 -5.38
N ILE A 224 0.61 -11.45 -5.19
CA ILE A 224 0.85 -10.62 -4.00
C ILE A 224 0.12 -11.22 -2.80
N LYS A 225 -1.16 -11.57 -2.98
CA LYS A 225 -1.95 -12.28 -1.96
C LYS A 225 -1.27 -13.59 -1.55
N ASP A 226 -0.85 -14.40 -2.53
CA ASP A 226 -0.28 -15.73 -2.30
C ASP A 226 1.06 -15.69 -1.54
N ALA A 227 1.66 -14.51 -1.38
CA ALA A 227 2.84 -14.31 -0.53
C ALA A 227 2.53 -14.35 0.97
N LEU A 228 1.26 -14.17 1.39
CA LEU A 228 0.85 -14.09 2.80
C LEU A 228 1.41 -15.20 3.69
N PRO A 229 1.36 -16.50 3.33
CA PRO A 229 1.90 -17.55 4.19
C PRO A 229 3.39 -17.38 4.47
N LYS A 230 4.16 -16.98 3.45
CA LYS A 230 5.60 -16.73 3.58
C LYS A 230 5.87 -15.47 4.42
N VAL A 231 5.01 -14.45 4.34
CA VAL A 231 5.09 -13.26 5.23
C VAL A 231 4.89 -13.67 6.68
N MET A 232 3.88 -14.52 6.97
CA MET A 232 3.63 -15.01 8.32
C MET A 232 4.81 -15.83 8.86
N GLU A 233 5.41 -16.67 8.02
CA GLU A 233 6.61 -17.43 8.37
C GLU A 233 7.79 -16.49 8.73
N SER A 234 7.97 -15.43 7.96
CA SER A 234 9.01 -14.42 8.19
C SER A 234 8.79 -13.64 9.49
N VAL A 235 7.54 -13.30 9.80
CA VAL A 235 7.16 -12.68 11.08
C VAL A 235 7.48 -13.61 12.24
N SER A 236 7.14 -14.90 12.14
CA SER A 236 7.46 -15.90 13.17
C SER A 236 8.97 -15.98 13.42
N ARG A 237 9.79 -16.07 12.36
CA ARG A 237 11.27 -16.04 12.48
C ARG A 237 11.77 -14.76 13.14
N SER A 238 11.26 -13.60 12.75
CA SER A 238 11.66 -12.31 13.34
C SER A 238 11.33 -12.19 14.84
N LEU A 239 10.29 -12.92 15.30
CA LEU A 239 9.89 -13.00 16.71
C LEU A 239 10.69 -14.01 17.54
N GLU A 240 11.39 -14.98 16.94
CA GLU A 240 12.20 -15.98 17.66
C GLU A 240 13.22 -15.39 18.65
N PRO A 241 14.04 -14.37 18.29
CA PRO A 241 15.05 -13.82 19.20
C PRO A 241 14.47 -12.96 20.33
N VAL A 242 13.18 -12.63 20.30
CA VAL A 242 12.52 -11.80 21.32
C VAL A 242 12.18 -12.65 22.53
N LYS A 243 12.37 -12.14 23.75
CA LYS A 243 12.10 -12.92 24.97
C LYS A 243 10.60 -12.99 25.27
N LYS A 244 10.19 -14.00 26.04
CA LYS A 244 8.83 -14.07 26.58
C LYS A 244 8.55 -12.85 27.47
N ASN A 245 7.30 -12.42 27.51
CA ASN A 245 6.79 -11.23 28.22
C ASN A 245 7.29 -9.88 27.70
N GLU A 246 8.11 -9.84 26.65
CA GLU A 246 8.45 -8.59 25.97
C GLU A 246 7.35 -8.17 24.98
N ALA A 247 7.33 -6.87 24.67
CA ALA A 247 6.37 -6.28 23.75
C ALA A 247 6.99 -6.05 22.36
N VAL A 248 6.28 -6.43 21.31
CA VAL A 248 6.68 -6.23 19.91
C VAL A 248 5.58 -5.47 19.18
N ILE A 249 5.98 -4.57 18.29
CA ILE A 249 5.04 -3.93 17.36
C ILE A 249 5.20 -4.57 15.98
N ILE A 250 4.10 -4.97 15.36
CA ILE A 250 4.05 -5.37 13.96
C ILE A 250 3.20 -4.34 13.21
N VAL A 251 3.77 -3.66 12.22
CA VAL A 251 3.09 -2.64 11.43
C VAL A 251 2.86 -3.11 10.00
N GLY A 252 1.59 -3.20 9.60
CA GLY A 252 1.21 -3.38 8.20
C GLY A 252 1.13 -2.04 7.49
N VAL A 253 2.13 -1.76 6.64
CA VAL A 253 2.27 -0.52 5.87
C VAL A 253 1.63 -0.69 4.49
N GLY A 254 0.87 0.33 4.09
CA GLY A 254 0.28 0.43 2.75
C GLY A 254 -1.16 0.90 2.78
N ASN A 255 -1.75 1.05 1.60
CA ASN A 255 -3.12 1.51 1.42
C ASN A 255 -4.16 0.45 1.80
N THR A 256 -5.18 0.84 2.57
CA THR A 256 -6.23 -0.07 3.06
C THR A 256 -7.43 -0.25 2.15
N SER A 257 -7.43 0.33 0.94
CA SER A 257 -8.53 0.21 -0.02
C SER A 257 -8.91 -1.26 -0.21
N GLY A 258 -10.16 -1.60 0.08
CA GLY A 258 -10.70 -2.95 -0.01
C GLY A 258 -10.19 -3.95 1.03
N VAL A 259 -9.37 -3.54 2.00
CA VAL A 259 -8.77 -4.40 3.02
C VAL A 259 -9.16 -3.91 4.43
N GLY A 260 -10.14 -4.57 5.05
CA GLY A 260 -10.63 -4.22 6.39
C GLY A 260 -9.69 -4.58 7.56
N ASN A 261 -10.23 -4.49 8.77
CA ASN A 261 -9.46 -4.54 10.03
C ASN A 261 -9.54 -5.90 10.77
N SER A 262 -9.99 -6.95 10.08
CA SER A 262 -10.17 -8.29 10.67
C SER A 262 -9.87 -9.39 9.65
N LEU A 263 -9.69 -10.62 10.14
CA LEU A 263 -9.49 -11.79 9.29
C LEU A 263 -10.67 -12.04 8.35
N ALA A 264 -11.91 -11.82 8.80
CA ALA A 264 -13.08 -11.95 7.95
C ALA A 264 -13.04 -10.96 6.77
N ALA A 265 -12.67 -9.71 7.02
CA ALA A 265 -12.53 -8.70 5.97
C ALA A 265 -11.32 -8.98 5.06
N ALA A 266 -10.22 -9.50 5.60
CA ALA A 266 -9.07 -9.93 4.82
C ALA A 266 -9.46 -11.04 3.82
N LYS A 267 -10.21 -12.05 4.29
CA LYS A 267 -10.70 -13.14 3.42
C LYS A 267 -11.63 -12.64 2.31
N GLN A 268 -12.48 -11.65 2.59
CA GLN A 268 -13.31 -11.01 1.56
C GLN A 268 -12.45 -10.32 0.48
N ALA A 269 -11.40 -9.62 0.90
CA ALA A 269 -10.44 -9.02 -0.03
C ALA A 269 -9.75 -10.10 -0.89
N GLU A 270 -9.34 -11.21 -0.27
CA GLU A 270 -8.70 -12.34 -0.96
C GLU A 270 -9.62 -13.01 -1.99
N GLU A 271 -10.89 -13.23 -1.65
CA GLU A 271 -11.89 -13.77 -2.58
C GLU A 271 -12.13 -12.84 -3.76
N TRP A 272 -12.15 -11.52 -3.49
CA TRP A 272 -12.23 -10.51 -4.54
C TRP A 272 -11.02 -10.60 -5.48
N VAL A 273 -9.81 -10.72 -4.93
CA VAL A 273 -8.56 -10.87 -5.72
C VAL A 273 -8.61 -12.12 -6.61
N GLU A 274 -9.08 -13.26 -6.10
CA GLU A 274 -9.24 -14.49 -6.89
C GLU A 274 -10.24 -14.31 -8.04
N LYS A 275 -11.34 -13.59 -7.80
CA LYS A 275 -12.33 -13.29 -8.83
C LYS A 275 -11.75 -12.35 -9.89
N TYR A 276 -11.07 -11.29 -9.47
CA TYR A 276 -10.43 -10.33 -10.34
C TYR A 276 -9.37 -10.98 -11.24
N GLU A 277 -8.48 -11.79 -10.66
CA GLU A 277 -7.42 -12.48 -11.41
C GLU A 277 -7.99 -13.40 -12.50
N ARG A 278 -9.08 -14.13 -12.21
CA ARG A 278 -9.79 -14.95 -13.20
C ARG A 278 -10.36 -14.12 -14.34
N GLN A 279 -10.97 -12.98 -14.03
CA GLN A 279 -11.53 -12.06 -15.02
C GLN A 279 -10.42 -11.45 -15.90
N ALA A 280 -9.36 -10.95 -15.28
CA ALA A 280 -8.22 -10.37 -15.99
C ALA A 280 -7.57 -11.37 -16.96
N LYS A 281 -7.35 -12.62 -16.54
CA LYS A 281 -6.82 -13.68 -17.41
C LYS A 281 -7.76 -14.02 -18.57
N ALA A 282 -9.07 -14.00 -18.34
CA ALA A 282 -10.06 -14.24 -19.39
C ALA A 282 -10.05 -13.10 -20.43
N GLU A 283 -9.95 -11.84 -19.99
CA GLU A 283 -9.83 -10.68 -20.85
C GLU A 283 -8.53 -10.69 -21.67
N GLU A 284 -7.40 -10.99 -21.04
CA GLU A 284 -6.11 -11.13 -21.73
C GLU A 284 -6.14 -12.22 -22.80
N ARG A 285 -6.77 -13.38 -22.51
CA ARG A 285 -6.98 -14.46 -23.50
C ARG A 285 -7.86 -14.00 -24.67
N LYS A 286 -8.93 -13.26 -24.40
CA LYS A 286 -9.81 -12.70 -25.44
C LYS A 286 -9.07 -11.69 -26.31
N GLN A 287 -8.28 -10.80 -25.72
CA GLN A 287 -7.46 -9.84 -26.48
C GLN A 287 -6.41 -10.55 -27.34
N LYS A 288 -5.69 -11.53 -26.80
CA LYS A 288 -4.71 -12.33 -27.56
C LYS A 288 -5.37 -13.08 -28.72
N LYS A 289 -6.59 -13.63 -28.54
CA LYS A 289 -7.36 -14.24 -29.64
C LYS A 289 -7.76 -13.20 -30.70
N ARG A 290 -8.28 -12.04 -30.30
CA ARG A 290 -8.63 -10.97 -31.25
C ARG A 290 -7.43 -10.49 -32.06
N TRP A 291 -6.23 -10.47 -31.47
CA TRP A 291 -5.01 -10.11 -32.18
C TRP A 291 -4.49 -11.22 -33.10
N LYS A 292 -4.63 -12.50 -32.71
CA LYS A 292 -4.25 -13.65 -33.55
C LYS A 292 -5.20 -13.92 -34.73
N PHE A 293 -6.48 -13.58 -34.60
CA PHE A 293 -7.52 -13.81 -35.61
C PHE A 293 -8.01 -12.51 -36.27
N GLY A 294 -7.31 -11.40 -36.03
CA GLY A 294 -7.58 -10.09 -36.63
C GLY A 294 -6.55 -9.76 -37.71
N PHE A 295 -6.62 -10.49 -38.82
CA PHE A 295 -6.37 -10.02 -40.19
C PHE A 295 -7.64 -10.30 -40.97
#